data_AF-A0A959NWD2-F1
#
_entry.id   AF-A0A959NWD2-F1
#
_cell.length_a   1.000
_cell.length_b   1.000
_cell.length_c   1.000
_cell.angle_alpha   90.00
_cell.angle_beta   90.00
_cell.angle_gamma   90.00
#
_symmetry.space_group_name_H-M   'P 1'
#
loop_
_entity.id
_entity.type
_entity.pdbx_description
1 polymer ?
#
loop_
_entity_poly.entity_id
_entity_poly.type
_entity_poly.pdbx_seq_one_letter_code
_entity_poly.pdbx_strand_id
1 'polypeptide(L)'
;QRALINSDEFNNDERAFFNYAQSLFKSGSYTDAIKVLEQIQLKFPASSYADDSQYLIGWIAFQRNEFDEAIKNYNILIDRYPQSTLLPIAYYSIGDSYFNRGEYSKAVASYNRLIAQYPNSQYVFDAVNGIQYSFIVQDQQDNAINYLRDFISNHSGLDFLDKIQFKIGEIYYSANNYEAAILEYEKLIDNYPKSGLIPQAYYWLGKSLFILNRPEEAISFFEFVKNGYLNTEEGFNSVLELGNIFRKMNNSAAETVLYDEVIPKLSDSKRISEIKFVKAQSYIASEKIPEAYEALKEIVDLRDGSLFNHKAEIELGILELARGNFENSLSLFEDVAKNRKDDLAAQALYYIGLNYFQQERIPEAITELIKVRSVYSLYDEWYTKSLLLLGDCYVINGAKGDAADMYKAVLKRHRKNQYAEEAKEKLDKL
;
A
#
# COMPACT_ATOMS: atom_id res chain seq x y z
N GLN A 1 10.59 -24.16 53.74
CA GLN A 1 9.17 -24.55 53.92
C GLN A 1 8.53 -24.62 52.54
N ARG A 2 8.22 -25.83 52.06
CA ARG A 2 7.29 -26.02 50.94
C ARG A 2 5.91 -25.63 51.46
N ALA A 3 5.42 -24.46 51.06
CA ALA A 3 4.01 -24.15 51.20
C ALA A 3 3.27 -25.03 50.18
N LEU A 4 2.68 -26.11 50.69
CA LEU A 4 1.59 -26.82 50.02
C LEU A 4 0.46 -25.80 49.85
N ILE A 5 0.42 -25.14 48.69
CA ILE A 5 -0.80 -24.50 48.21
C ILE A 5 -1.75 -25.66 47.96
N ASN A 6 -2.86 -25.67 48.70
CA ASN A 6 -3.92 -26.67 48.56
C ASN A 6 -4.34 -26.74 47.08
N SER A 7 -4.23 -27.92 46.49
CA SER A 7 -4.67 -28.20 45.12
C SER A 7 -6.17 -27.95 44.90
N ASP A 8 -6.94 -27.78 45.98
CA ASP A 8 -8.37 -27.51 45.95
C ASP A 8 -8.72 -26.03 45.77
N GLU A 9 -7.85 -25.08 46.16
CA GLU A 9 -8.04 -23.64 45.88
C GLU A 9 -7.76 -23.31 44.40
N PHE A 10 -6.80 -24.02 43.79
CA PHE A 10 -6.55 -23.93 42.34
C PHE A 10 -7.68 -24.56 41.50
N ASN A 11 -8.43 -25.52 42.08
CA ASN A 11 -9.46 -26.27 41.36
C ASN A 11 -10.79 -25.51 41.20
N ASN A 12 -10.95 -24.39 41.92
CA ASN A 12 -12.18 -23.59 41.97
C ASN A 12 -11.98 -22.09 41.74
N ASP A 13 -10.81 -21.65 41.25
CA ASP A 13 -10.56 -20.23 40.93
C ASP A 13 -10.87 -19.95 39.45
N GLU A 14 -12.06 -19.40 39.17
CA GLU A 14 -12.51 -19.03 37.82
C GLU A 14 -11.52 -18.11 37.09
N ARG A 15 -10.79 -17.25 37.82
CA ARG A 15 -9.80 -16.33 37.25
C ARG A 15 -8.55 -17.09 36.82
N ALA A 16 -8.12 -18.10 37.58
CA ALA A 16 -7.00 -18.95 37.21
C ALA A 16 -7.30 -19.73 35.93
N PHE A 17 -8.50 -20.29 35.80
CA PHE A 17 -8.95 -20.94 34.57
C PHE A 17 -8.91 -19.99 33.37
N PHE A 18 -9.48 -18.78 33.52
CA PHE A 18 -9.54 -17.81 32.42
C PHE A 18 -8.14 -17.34 31.98
N ASN A 19 -7.26 -17.02 32.93
CA ASN A 19 -5.87 -16.63 32.62
C ASN A 19 -5.08 -17.76 31.95
N TYR A 20 -5.32 -19.01 32.36
CA TYR A 20 -4.68 -20.16 31.75
C TYR A 20 -5.15 -20.36 30.31
N ALA A 21 -6.46 -20.27 30.06
CA ALA A 21 -7.01 -20.32 28.71
C ALA A 21 -6.45 -19.22 27.80
N GLN A 22 -6.33 -17.98 28.29
CA GLN A 22 -5.72 -16.89 27.53
C GLN A 22 -4.24 -17.15 27.21
N SER A 23 -3.50 -17.77 28.14
CA SER A 23 -2.10 -18.13 27.92
C SER A 23 -1.96 -19.20 26.83
N LEU A 24 -2.82 -20.22 26.86
CA LEU A 24 -2.89 -21.26 25.83
C LEU A 24 -3.30 -20.68 24.46
N PHE A 25 -4.24 -19.74 24.44
CA PHE A 25 -4.61 -19.04 23.23
C PHE A 25 -3.42 -18.28 22.62
N LYS A 26 -2.69 -17.52 23.44
CA LYS A 26 -1.50 -16.76 23.01
C LYS A 26 -0.36 -17.67 22.54
N SER A 27 -0.25 -18.89 23.06
CA SER A 27 0.74 -19.87 22.60
C SER A 27 0.31 -20.66 21.35
N GLY A 28 -0.87 -20.38 20.78
CA GLY A 28 -1.42 -21.10 19.63
C GLY A 28 -2.04 -22.46 19.98
N SER A 29 -2.14 -22.80 21.26
CA SER A 29 -2.71 -24.06 21.77
C SER A 29 -4.26 -24.00 21.80
N TYR A 30 -4.88 -23.76 20.65
CA TYR A 30 -6.32 -23.44 20.54
C TYR A 30 -7.24 -24.52 21.08
N THR A 31 -6.96 -25.80 20.79
CA THR A 31 -7.79 -26.91 21.27
C THR A 31 -7.78 -27.01 22.79
N ASP A 32 -6.63 -26.79 23.42
CA ASP A 32 -6.53 -26.85 24.88
C ASP A 32 -7.10 -25.58 25.53
N ALA A 33 -6.95 -24.42 24.90
CA ALA A 33 -7.62 -23.20 25.32
C ALA A 33 -9.14 -23.39 25.36
N ILE A 34 -9.75 -23.93 24.29
CA ILE A 34 -11.19 -24.21 24.23
C ILE A 34 -11.62 -25.14 25.37
N LYS A 35 -10.90 -26.25 25.60
CA LYS A 35 -11.23 -27.17 26.71
C LYS A 35 -11.24 -26.49 28.08
N VAL A 36 -10.33 -25.56 28.32
CA VAL A 36 -10.28 -24.80 29.58
C VAL A 36 -11.44 -23.81 29.67
N LEU A 37 -11.79 -23.14 28.56
CA LEU A 37 -12.94 -22.22 28.51
C LEU A 37 -14.27 -22.94 28.70
N GLU A 38 -14.43 -24.14 28.12
CA GLU A 38 -15.61 -24.99 28.33
C GLU A 38 -15.74 -25.44 29.80
N GLN A 39 -14.63 -25.65 30.49
CA GLN A 39 -14.67 -25.92 31.94
C GLN A 39 -15.19 -24.73 32.73
N ILE A 40 -14.91 -23.50 32.31
CA ILE A 40 -15.50 -22.29 32.93
C ILE A 40 -17.02 -22.29 32.73
N GLN A 41 -17.51 -22.64 31.53
CA GLN A 41 -18.95 -22.75 31.25
C GLN A 41 -19.64 -23.79 32.14
N LEU A 42 -18.97 -24.92 32.40
CA LEU A 42 -19.53 -26.02 33.18
C LEU A 42 -19.48 -25.79 34.68
N LYS A 43 -18.35 -25.30 35.20
CA LYS A 43 -18.11 -25.16 36.64
C LYS A 43 -18.57 -23.82 37.20
N PHE A 44 -18.46 -22.75 36.42
CA PHE A 44 -18.70 -21.38 36.86
C PHE A 44 -19.64 -20.63 35.90
N PRO A 45 -20.84 -21.17 35.60
CA PRO A 45 -21.75 -20.55 34.62
C PRO A 45 -22.25 -19.15 35.00
N ALA A 46 -22.15 -18.76 36.27
CA ALA A 46 -22.51 -17.43 36.77
C ALA A 46 -21.28 -16.52 37.03
N SER A 47 -20.09 -16.96 36.64
CA SER A 47 -18.86 -16.19 36.79
C SER A 47 -18.87 -14.94 35.92
N SER A 48 -18.18 -13.89 36.37
CA SER A 48 -17.86 -12.71 35.54
C SER A 48 -16.96 -13.03 34.34
N TYR A 49 -16.42 -14.24 34.22
CA TYR A 49 -15.64 -14.70 33.08
C TYR A 49 -16.43 -15.61 32.15
N ALA A 50 -17.69 -15.93 32.47
CA ALA A 50 -18.44 -16.94 31.73
C ALA A 50 -18.82 -16.44 30.33
N ASP A 51 -19.27 -15.20 30.19
CA ASP A 51 -19.55 -14.59 28.90
C ASP A 51 -18.27 -14.30 28.08
N ASP A 52 -17.23 -13.76 28.71
CA ASP A 52 -15.89 -13.63 28.10
C ASP A 52 -15.36 -14.96 27.56
N SER A 53 -15.52 -16.03 28.33
CA SER A 53 -15.07 -17.36 27.94
C SER A 53 -15.85 -17.89 26.74
N GLN A 54 -17.17 -17.71 26.75
CA GLN A 54 -18.03 -18.14 25.66
C GLN A 54 -17.74 -17.34 24.37
N TYR A 55 -17.49 -16.04 24.48
CA TYR A 55 -17.02 -15.21 23.36
C TYR A 55 -15.68 -15.72 22.82
N LEU A 56 -14.71 -15.99 23.70
CA LEU A 56 -13.37 -16.42 23.29
C LEU A 56 -13.38 -17.78 22.58
N ILE A 57 -14.26 -18.72 22.97
CA ILE A 57 -14.44 -19.98 22.21
C ILE A 57 -14.87 -19.67 20.77
N GLY A 58 -15.87 -18.79 20.59
CA GLY A 58 -16.32 -18.37 19.26
C GLY A 58 -15.22 -17.65 18.46
N TRP A 59 -14.44 -16.79 19.12
CA TRP A 59 -13.31 -16.10 18.50
C TRP A 59 -12.20 -17.04 18.05
N ILE A 60 -11.85 -18.06 18.85
CA ILE A 60 -10.87 -19.07 18.47
C ILE A 60 -11.35 -19.84 17.23
N ALA A 61 -12.63 -20.21 17.18
CA ALA A 61 -13.21 -20.86 16.00
C ALA A 61 -13.15 -19.94 14.77
N PHE A 62 -13.47 -18.66 14.93
CA PHE A 62 -13.37 -17.67 13.84
C PHE A 62 -11.95 -17.56 13.28
N GLN A 63 -10.93 -17.45 14.15
CA GLN A 63 -9.52 -17.39 13.75
C GLN A 63 -9.03 -18.66 13.03
N ARG A 64 -9.71 -19.79 13.24
CA ARG A 64 -9.46 -21.06 12.56
C ARG A 64 -10.26 -21.22 11.26
N ASN A 65 -10.99 -20.19 10.83
CA ASN A 65 -11.96 -20.23 9.72
C ASN A 65 -13.11 -21.24 9.93
N GLU A 66 -13.37 -21.63 11.18
CA GLU A 66 -14.45 -22.53 11.57
C GLU A 66 -15.72 -21.71 11.85
N PHE A 67 -16.22 -21.04 10.80
CA PHE A 67 -17.26 -20.02 10.94
C PHE A 67 -18.60 -20.56 11.49
N ASP A 68 -18.98 -21.80 11.19
CA ASP A 68 -20.16 -22.44 11.78
C ASP A 68 -20.07 -22.57 13.30
N GLU A 69 -18.92 -23.03 13.80
CA GLU A 69 -18.68 -23.16 15.24
C GLU A 69 -18.55 -21.78 15.90
N ALA A 70 -17.97 -20.80 15.22
CA ALA A 70 -17.94 -19.42 15.68
C ALA A 70 -19.37 -18.88 15.89
N ILE A 71 -20.21 -18.95 14.85
CA ILE A 71 -21.62 -18.51 14.88
C ILE A 71 -22.39 -19.20 16.01
N LYS A 72 -22.22 -20.52 16.15
CA LYS A 72 -22.86 -21.30 17.21
C LYS A 72 -22.47 -20.79 18.60
N ASN A 73 -21.17 -20.57 18.85
CA ASN A 73 -20.69 -20.11 20.15
C ASN A 73 -21.10 -18.67 20.47
N TYR A 74 -21.18 -17.79 19.46
CA TYR A 74 -21.70 -16.44 19.64
C TYR A 74 -23.22 -16.43 19.89
N ASN A 75 -24.00 -17.31 19.26
CA ASN A 75 -25.42 -17.46 19.59
C ASN A 75 -25.62 -17.99 21.01
N ILE A 76 -24.79 -18.94 21.46
CA ILE A 76 -24.81 -19.41 22.86
C ILE A 76 -24.56 -18.26 23.83
N LEU A 77 -23.62 -17.36 23.50
CA LEU A 77 -23.37 -16.15 24.30
C LEU A 77 -24.62 -15.26 24.39
N ILE A 78 -25.28 -15.01 23.26
CA ILE A 78 -26.51 -14.21 23.19
C ILE A 78 -27.64 -14.84 24.01
N ASP A 79 -27.83 -16.15 23.91
CA ASP A 79 -28.93 -16.86 24.56
C ASP A 79 -28.72 -17.02 26.07
N ARG A 80 -27.50 -17.35 26.51
CA ARG A 80 -27.21 -17.64 27.93
C ARG A 80 -26.87 -16.40 28.74
N TYR A 81 -26.29 -15.38 28.10
CA TYR A 81 -25.81 -14.16 28.77
C TYR A 81 -26.46 -12.90 28.16
N PRO A 82 -27.79 -12.76 28.22
CA PRO A 82 -28.52 -11.66 27.57
C PRO A 82 -28.25 -10.27 28.19
N GLN A 83 -27.48 -10.18 29.27
CA GLN A 83 -27.03 -8.94 29.89
C GLN A 83 -25.54 -8.66 29.68
N SER A 84 -24.84 -9.49 28.90
CA SER A 84 -23.41 -9.32 28.65
C SER A 84 -23.13 -8.02 27.89
N THR A 85 -22.04 -7.37 28.24
CA THR A 85 -21.51 -6.22 27.49
C THR A 85 -20.87 -6.63 26.16
N LEU A 86 -20.68 -7.94 25.94
CA LEU A 86 -20.10 -8.52 24.72
C LEU A 86 -21.13 -8.79 23.62
N LEU A 87 -22.43 -8.60 23.89
CA LEU A 87 -23.46 -8.83 22.88
C LEU A 87 -23.26 -8.02 21.59
N PRO A 88 -22.86 -6.73 21.62
CA PRO A 88 -22.54 -6.00 20.40
C PRO A 88 -21.44 -6.66 19.56
N ILE A 89 -20.30 -7.01 20.18
CA ILE A 89 -19.22 -7.67 19.43
C ILE A 89 -19.63 -9.07 18.96
N ALA A 90 -20.48 -9.78 19.71
CA ALA A 90 -21.00 -11.09 19.29
C ALA A 90 -21.85 -10.97 18.01
N TYR A 91 -22.79 -10.02 17.94
CA TYR A 91 -23.57 -9.78 16.72
C TYR A 91 -22.69 -9.38 15.54
N TYR A 92 -21.68 -8.52 15.78
CA TYR A 92 -20.69 -8.15 14.77
C TYR A 92 -19.93 -9.39 14.26
N SER A 93 -19.39 -10.21 15.16
CA SER A 93 -18.61 -11.40 14.82
C SER A 93 -19.45 -12.48 14.12
N ILE A 94 -20.75 -12.60 14.43
CA ILE A 94 -21.68 -13.44 13.65
C ILE A 94 -21.81 -12.89 12.23
N GLY A 95 -21.94 -11.57 12.08
CA GLY A 95 -21.93 -10.89 10.78
C GLY A 95 -20.68 -11.22 9.97
N ASP A 96 -19.50 -11.02 10.55
CA ASP A 96 -18.21 -11.33 9.92
C ASP A 96 -18.09 -12.81 9.57
N SER A 97 -18.57 -13.71 10.43
CA SER A 97 -18.56 -15.15 10.17
C SER A 97 -19.41 -15.51 8.96
N TYR A 98 -20.60 -14.91 8.81
CA TYR A 98 -21.41 -15.10 7.61
C TYR A 98 -20.79 -14.46 6.38
N PHE A 99 -20.18 -13.28 6.51
CA PHE A 99 -19.50 -12.61 5.40
C PHE A 99 -18.36 -13.46 4.83
N ASN A 100 -17.50 -14.00 5.69
CA ASN A 100 -16.38 -14.87 5.29
C ASN A 100 -16.83 -16.20 4.67
N ARG A 101 -18.07 -16.63 4.94
CA ARG A 101 -18.70 -17.77 4.28
C ARG A 101 -19.34 -17.45 2.93
N GLY A 102 -19.39 -16.19 2.54
CA GLY A 102 -20.14 -15.74 1.36
C GLY A 102 -21.67 -15.66 1.59
N GLU A 103 -22.15 -15.79 2.83
CA GLU A 103 -23.57 -15.71 3.18
C GLU A 103 -23.98 -14.26 3.50
N TYR A 104 -23.77 -13.37 2.53
CA TYR A 104 -23.86 -11.92 2.69
C TYR A 104 -25.20 -11.42 3.23
N SER A 105 -26.34 -11.98 2.80
CA SER A 105 -27.65 -11.60 3.34
C SER A 105 -27.78 -11.87 4.84
N LYS A 106 -27.18 -12.96 5.34
CA LYS A 106 -27.17 -13.27 6.78
C LYS A 106 -26.17 -12.39 7.54
N ALA A 107 -25.06 -12.04 6.90
CA ALA A 107 -24.12 -11.07 7.45
C ALA A 107 -24.82 -9.73 7.70
N VAL A 108 -25.49 -9.20 6.67
CA VAL A 108 -26.29 -7.96 6.75
C VAL A 108 -27.36 -8.03 7.83
N ALA A 109 -28.06 -9.16 7.97
CA ALA A 109 -29.05 -9.33 9.02
C ALA A 109 -28.44 -9.23 10.43
N SER A 110 -27.27 -9.84 10.67
CA SER A 110 -26.59 -9.79 11.96
C SER A 110 -26.03 -8.41 12.28
N TYR A 111 -25.41 -7.75 11.31
CA TYR A 111 -24.96 -6.36 11.46
C TYR A 111 -26.13 -5.40 11.76
N ASN A 112 -27.27 -5.54 11.07
CA ASN A 112 -28.44 -4.72 11.35
C ASN A 112 -29.03 -4.99 12.75
N ARG A 113 -28.94 -6.23 13.28
CA ARG A 113 -29.33 -6.51 14.67
C ARG A 113 -28.46 -5.77 15.67
N LEU A 114 -27.14 -5.71 15.43
CA LEU A 114 -26.22 -4.91 16.24
C LEU A 114 -26.65 -3.44 16.25
N ILE A 115 -26.84 -2.86 15.07
CA ILE A 115 -27.20 -1.44 14.92
C ILE A 115 -28.53 -1.13 15.61
N ALA A 116 -29.53 -2.01 15.45
CA ALA A 116 -30.86 -1.81 16.03
C ALA A 116 -30.88 -1.96 17.56
N GLN A 117 -30.13 -2.91 18.12
CA GLN A 117 -30.14 -3.18 19.57
C GLN A 117 -29.11 -2.34 20.35
N TYR A 118 -28.00 -1.97 19.71
CA TYR A 118 -26.87 -1.28 20.33
C TYR A 118 -26.38 -0.10 19.47
N PRO A 119 -27.25 0.90 19.18
CA PRO A 119 -26.93 1.99 18.25
C PRO A 119 -25.76 2.90 18.68
N ASN A 120 -25.37 2.86 19.95
CA ASN A 120 -24.22 3.61 20.49
C ASN A 120 -22.97 2.75 20.69
N SER A 121 -22.96 1.51 20.18
CA SER A 121 -21.80 0.63 20.30
C SER A 121 -20.65 1.10 19.40
N GLN A 122 -19.41 0.93 19.87
CA GLN A 122 -18.22 1.18 19.06
C GLN A 122 -18.16 0.35 17.77
N TYR A 123 -18.85 -0.80 17.73
CA TYR A 123 -18.89 -1.70 16.57
C TYR A 123 -19.92 -1.30 15.50
N VAL A 124 -20.70 -0.24 15.71
CA VAL A 124 -21.71 0.20 14.73
C VAL A 124 -21.05 0.61 13.42
N PHE A 125 -19.95 1.36 13.47
CA PHE A 125 -19.23 1.76 12.26
C PHE A 125 -18.70 0.55 11.48
N ASP A 126 -18.11 -0.42 12.17
CA ASP A 126 -17.61 -1.66 11.55
C ASP A 126 -18.76 -2.50 10.96
N ALA A 127 -19.91 -2.57 11.64
CA ALA A 127 -21.10 -3.24 11.13
C ALA A 127 -21.64 -2.59 9.85
N VAL A 128 -21.68 -1.25 9.79
CA VAL A 128 -22.06 -0.50 8.59
C VAL A 128 -21.10 -0.78 7.43
N ASN A 129 -19.79 -0.82 7.69
CA ASN A 129 -18.80 -1.22 6.69
C ASN A 129 -19.01 -2.67 6.22
N GLY A 130 -19.25 -3.60 7.15
CA GLY A 130 -19.56 -4.99 6.83
C GLY A 130 -20.79 -5.14 5.93
N ILE A 131 -21.84 -4.35 6.15
CA ILE A 131 -23.02 -4.29 5.28
C ILE A 131 -22.66 -3.74 3.90
N GLN A 132 -21.95 -2.62 3.85
CA GLN A 132 -21.50 -2.02 2.59
C GLN A 132 -20.64 -3.00 1.77
N TYR A 133 -19.68 -3.68 2.40
CA TYR A 133 -18.87 -4.69 1.71
C TYR A 133 -19.72 -5.87 1.26
N SER A 134 -20.68 -6.33 2.08
CA SER A 134 -21.61 -7.39 1.71
C SER A 134 -22.38 -7.09 0.43
N PHE A 135 -22.72 -5.82 0.18
CA PHE A 135 -23.34 -5.40 -1.08
C PHE A 135 -22.34 -5.30 -2.23
N ILE A 136 -21.16 -4.69 -2.01
CA ILE A 136 -20.15 -4.50 -3.07
C ILE A 136 -19.64 -5.83 -3.64
N VAL A 137 -19.37 -6.83 -2.80
CA VAL A 137 -18.91 -8.16 -3.27
C VAL A 137 -19.96 -8.90 -4.11
N GLN A 138 -21.23 -8.48 -4.03
CA GLN A 138 -22.33 -9.00 -4.85
C GLN A 138 -22.62 -8.10 -6.07
N ASP A 139 -21.75 -7.14 -6.38
CA ASP A 139 -21.94 -6.15 -7.44
C ASP A 139 -23.20 -5.26 -7.24
N GLN A 140 -23.66 -5.15 -5.98
CA GLN A 140 -24.85 -4.38 -5.61
C GLN A 140 -24.49 -2.99 -5.10
N GLN A 141 -23.76 -2.23 -5.91
CA GLN A 141 -23.25 -0.91 -5.53
C GLN A 141 -24.37 0.07 -5.13
N ASP A 142 -25.47 0.12 -5.88
CA ASP A 142 -26.58 1.01 -5.58
C ASP A 142 -27.22 0.69 -4.22
N ASN A 143 -27.33 -0.59 -3.87
CA ASN A 143 -27.84 -1.02 -2.56
C ASN A 143 -26.91 -0.58 -1.42
N ALA A 144 -25.58 -0.67 -1.63
CA ALA A 144 -24.62 -0.18 -0.66
C ALA A 144 -24.79 1.33 -0.41
N ILE A 145 -24.87 2.11 -1.49
CA ILE A 145 -24.99 3.57 -1.42
C ILE A 145 -26.31 3.98 -0.78
N ASN A 146 -27.43 3.35 -1.17
CA ASN A 146 -28.73 3.64 -0.58
C ASN A 146 -28.74 3.32 0.92
N TYR A 147 -28.19 2.17 1.32
CA TYR A 147 -28.05 1.82 2.73
C TYR A 147 -27.24 2.87 3.52
N LEU A 148 -26.10 3.31 2.99
CA LEU A 148 -25.26 4.31 3.67
C LEU A 148 -25.97 5.68 3.78
N ARG A 149 -26.66 6.12 2.73
CA ARG A 149 -27.44 7.37 2.76
C ARG A 149 -28.58 7.31 3.77
N ASP A 150 -29.32 6.20 3.78
CA ASP A 150 -30.38 5.96 4.76
C ASP A 150 -29.82 5.92 6.19
N PHE A 151 -28.64 5.33 6.38
CA PHE A 151 -27.98 5.31 7.68
C PHE A 151 -27.64 6.73 8.15
N ILE A 152 -27.03 7.56 7.29
CA ILE A 152 -26.70 8.96 7.60
C ILE A 152 -27.97 9.74 7.97
N SER A 153 -29.07 9.59 7.21
CA SER A 153 -30.30 10.34 7.46
C SER A 153 -30.99 9.95 8.77
N ASN A 154 -30.87 8.69 9.19
CA ASN A 154 -31.59 8.17 10.36
C ASN A 154 -30.78 8.24 11.68
N HIS A 155 -29.48 8.49 11.62
CA HIS A 155 -28.60 8.48 12.80
C HIS A 155 -27.83 9.80 12.98
N SER A 156 -28.50 10.93 12.77
CA SER A 156 -27.91 12.26 12.94
C SER A 156 -27.25 12.40 14.32
N GLY A 157 -25.98 12.80 14.34
CA GLY A 157 -25.23 13.05 15.58
C GLY A 157 -24.19 11.99 15.95
N LEU A 158 -24.03 10.92 15.18
CA LEU A 158 -22.88 10.01 15.33
C LEU A 158 -21.59 10.69 14.82
N ASP A 159 -20.51 10.55 15.58
CA ASP A 159 -19.23 11.25 15.31
C ASP A 159 -18.48 10.74 14.07
N PHE A 160 -18.94 9.64 13.45
CA PHE A 160 -18.29 9.00 12.30
C PHE A 160 -19.12 9.08 11.01
N LEU A 161 -20.20 9.88 10.97
CA LEU A 161 -21.00 10.03 9.76
C LEU A 161 -20.23 10.65 8.60
N ASP A 162 -19.23 11.49 8.90
CA ASP A 162 -18.29 12.03 7.92
C ASP A 162 -17.51 10.93 7.19
N LYS A 163 -17.06 9.90 7.92
CA LYS A 163 -16.40 8.72 7.34
C LYS A 163 -17.34 7.92 6.43
N ILE A 164 -18.61 7.82 6.80
CA ILE A 164 -19.62 7.13 5.97
C ILE A 164 -19.89 7.95 4.71
N GLN A 165 -20.05 9.27 4.82
CA GLN A 165 -20.23 10.17 3.67
C GLN A 165 -19.04 10.07 2.70
N PHE A 166 -17.81 10.04 3.24
CA PHE A 166 -16.60 9.85 2.44
C PHE A 166 -16.60 8.51 1.70
N LYS A 167 -17.02 7.43 2.37
CA LYS A 167 -17.10 6.08 1.78
C LYS A 167 -18.03 6.05 0.58
N ILE A 168 -19.15 6.79 0.59
CA ILE A 168 -20.04 6.87 -0.58
C ILE A 168 -19.29 7.48 -1.78
N GLY A 169 -18.50 8.53 -1.55
CA GLY A 169 -17.63 9.12 -2.58
C GLY A 169 -16.59 8.12 -3.11
N GLU A 170 -15.93 7.37 -2.23
CA GLU A 170 -14.97 6.32 -2.64
C GLU A 170 -15.62 5.23 -3.51
N ILE A 171 -16.84 4.84 -3.16
CA ILE A 171 -17.59 3.83 -3.93
C ILE A 171 -17.88 4.36 -5.34
N TYR A 172 -18.39 5.59 -5.48
CA TYR A 172 -18.59 6.18 -6.81
C TYR A 172 -17.28 6.35 -7.59
N TYR A 173 -16.21 6.79 -6.93
CA TYR A 173 -14.89 6.95 -7.55
C TYR A 173 -14.35 5.62 -8.09
N SER A 174 -14.42 4.55 -7.29
CA SER A 174 -13.97 3.21 -7.69
C SER A 174 -14.79 2.61 -8.84
N ALA A 175 -16.05 3.04 -8.96
CA ALA A 175 -16.93 2.70 -10.07
C ALA A 175 -16.74 3.59 -11.31
N ASN A 176 -15.75 4.50 -11.28
CA ASN A 176 -15.50 5.51 -12.32
C ASN A 176 -16.65 6.49 -12.56
N ASN A 177 -17.59 6.61 -11.62
CA ASN A 177 -18.64 7.61 -11.64
C ASN A 177 -18.15 8.87 -10.92
N TYR A 178 -17.23 9.58 -11.57
CA TYR A 178 -16.50 10.70 -10.98
C TYR A 178 -17.40 11.90 -10.69
N GLU A 179 -18.43 12.14 -11.50
CA GLU A 179 -19.43 13.19 -11.26
C GLU A 179 -20.21 12.93 -9.97
N ALA A 180 -20.66 11.70 -9.73
CA ALA A 180 -21.32 11.37 -8.48
C ALA A 180 -20.35 11.41 -7.28
N ALA A 181 -19.09 11.00 -7.48
CA ALA A 181 -18.07 11.10 -6.44
C ALA A 181 -17.84 12.55 -5.99
N ILE A 182 -17.74 13.49 -6.94
CA ILE A 182 -17.61 14.94 -6.66
C ILE A 182 -18.73 15.40 -5.74
N LEU A 183 -19.99 15.10 -6.08
CA LEU A 183 -21.15 15.54 -5.28
C LEU A 183 -21.11 15.00 -3.84
N GLU A 184 -20.62 13.78 -3.64
CA GLU A 184 -20.55 13.20 -2.29
C GLU A 184 -19.36 13.73 -1.46
N TYR A 185 -18.25 14.09 -2.12
CA TYR A 185 -17.15 14.80 -1.46
C TYR A 185 -17.53 16.25 -1.11
N GLU A 186 -18.27 16.94 -1.98
CA GLU A 186 -18.83 18.27 -1.70
C GLU A 186 -19.77 18.23 -0.49
N LYS A 187 -20.68 17.24 -0.43
CA LYS A 187 -21.54 17.04 0.75
C LYS A 187 -20.75 16.80 2.03
N LEU A 188 -19.59 16.13 1.96
CA LEU A 188 -18.74 15.96 3.14
C LEU A 188 -18.22 17.32 3.62
N ILE A 189 -17.70 18.12 2.70
CA ILE A 189 -17.15 19.45 2.98
C ILE A 189 -18.21 20.36 3.60
N ASP A 190 -19.42 20.35 3.03
CA ASP A 190 -20.52 21.21 3.47
C ASP A 190 -21.13 20.77 4.81
N ASN A 191 -21.39 19.47 4.98
CA ASN A 191 -22.10 18.96 6.16
C ASN A 191 -21.18 18.69 7.35
N TYR A 192 -19.89 18.44 7.10
CA TYR A 192 -18.89 18.10 8.13
C TYR A 192 -17.64 18.98 8.03
N PRO A 193 -17.76 20.32 8.09
CA PRO A 193 -16.64 21.25 7.84
C PRO A 193 -15.49 21.17 8.86
N LYS A 194 -15.68 20.45 9.97
CA LYS A 194 -14.66 20.19 11.00
C LYS A 194 -14.05 18.79 10.88
N SER A 195 -14.44 18.00 9.89
CA SER A 195 -13.94 16.64 9.71
C SER A 195 -12.44 16.64 9.45
N GLY A 196 -11.74 15.65 10.00
CA GLY A 196 -10.35 15.38 9.63
C GLY A 196 -10.20 14.88 8.18
N LEU A 197 -11.30 14.54 7.50
CA LEU A 197 -11.35 14.06 6.13
C LEU A 197 -11.47 15.18 5.08
N ILE A 198 -11.51 16.44 5.50
CA ILE A 198 -11.59 17.59 4.59
C ILE A 198 -10.44 17.58 3.55
N PRO A 199 -9.16 17.36 3.92
CA PRO A 199 -8.08 17.27 2.95
C PRO A 199 -8.29 16.16 1.92
N GLN A 200 -8.74 14.99 2.38
CA GLN A 200 -9.02 13.84 1.53
C GLN A 200 -10.16 14.13 0.56
N ALA A 201 -11.26 14.72 1.04
CA ALA A 201 -12.40 15.07 0.21
C ALA A 201 -12.00 16.04 -0.91
N TYR A 202 -11.26 17.10 -0.59
CA TYR A 202 -10.74 18.03 -1.58
C TYR A 202 -9.76 17.37 -2.57
N TYR A 203 -8.87 16.52 -2.09
CA TYR A 203 -7.94 15.78 -2.94
C TYR A 203 -8.66 14.88 -3.94
N TRP A 204 -9.62 14.05 -3.49
CA TRP A 204 -10.36 13.16 -4.37
C TRP A 204 -11.34 13.89 -5.29
N LEU A 205 -11.88 15.04 -4.86
CA LEU A 205 -12.65 15.93 -5.71
C LEU A 205 -11.76 16.48 -6.85
N GLY A 206 -10.59 17.04 -6.53
CA GLY A 206 -9.61 17.49 -7.53
C GLY A 206 -9.18 16.38 -8.49
N LYS A 207 -8.93 15.17 -7.97
CA LYS A 207 -8.57 14.00 -8.77
C LYS A 207 -9.70 13.58 -9.72
N SER A 208 -10.94 13.60 -9.24
CA SER A 208 -12.13 13.31 -10.05
C SER A 208 -12.29 14.30 -11.20
N LEU A 209 -12.14 15.61 -10.92
CA LEU A 209 -12.18 16.66 -11.94
C LEU A 209 -11.07 16.52 -12.97
N PHE A 210 -9.85 16.18 -12.54
CA PHE A 210 -8.75 15.99 -13.46
C PHE A 210 -8.98 14.82 -14.41
N ILE A 211 -9.53 13.70 -13.93
CA ILE A 211 -9.90 12.55 -14.77
C ILE A 211 -11.01 12.92 -15.77
N LEU A 212 -11.97 13.75 -15.35
CA LEU A 212 -13.00 14.31 -16.21
C LEU A 212 -12.51 15.40 -17.18
N ASN A 213 -11.19 15.56 -17.31
CA ASN A 213 -10.55 16.54 -18.20
C ASN A 213 -10.96 18.00 -17.87
N ARG A 214 -11.10 18.31 -16.57
CA ARG A 214 -11.36 19.65 -16.02
C ARG A 214 -10.17 20.12 -15.15
N PRO A 215 -8.97 20.29 -15.73
CA PRO A 215 -7.75 20.55 -14.95
C PRO A 215 -7.75 21.92 -14.25
N GLU A 216 -8.36 22.95 -14.83
CA GLU A 216 -8.41 24.28 -14.24
C GLU A 216 -9.14 24.29 -12.89
N GLU A 217 -10.23 23.52 -12.80
CA GLU A 217 -10.99 23.38 -11.55
C GLU A 217 -10.24 22.50 -10.55
N ALA A 218 -9.64 21.40 -11.02
CA ALA A 218 -8.83 20.50 -10.19
C ALA A 218 -7.68 21.23 -9.49
N ILE A 219 -7.00 22.17 -10.18
CA ILE A 219 -5.91 22.97 -9.62
C ILE A 219 -6.34 23.68 -8.33
N SER A 220 -7.53 24.29 -8.30
CA SER A 220 -7.99 25.06 -7.14
C SER A 220 -8.11 24.20 -5.87
N PHE A 221 -8.56 22.95 -6.03
CA PHE A 221 -8.71 22.02 -4.92
C PHE A 221 -7.38 21.44 -4.46
N PHE A 222 -6.49 21.09 -5.38
CA PHE A 222 -5.14 20.66 -4.99
C PHE A 222 -4.32 21.79 -4.35
N GLU A 223 -4.49 23.04 -4.81
CA GLU A 223 -3.89 24.22 -4.18
C GLU A 223 -4.40 24.41 -2.74
N PHE A 224 -5.71 24.24 -2.50
CA PHE A 224 -6.25 24.28 -1.14
C PHE A 224 -5.57 23.25 -0.23
N VAL A 225 -5.46 22.00 -0.69
CA VAL A 225 -4.85 20.92 0.11
C VAL A 225 -3.35 21.14 0.30
N LYS A 226 -2.63 21.57 -0.74
CA LYS A 226 -1.20 21.95 -0.67
C LYS A 226 -0.98 23.03 0.40
N ASN A 227 -1.76 24.11 0.36
CA ASN A 227 -1.53 25.27 1.21
C ASN A 227 -1.92 25.03 2.67
N GLY A 228 -2.96 24.23 2.93
CA GLY A 228 -3.42 23.93 4.29
C GLY A 228 -2.74 22.72 4.95
N TYR A 229 -2.28 21.75 4.16
CA TYR A 229 -1.97 20.39 4.64
C TYR A 229 -0.68 19.80 4.08
N LEU A 230 0.29 20.61 3.66
CA LEU A 230 1.51 20.18 2.97
C LEU A 230 2.25 18.98 3.61
N ASN A 231 2.26 18.89 4.95
CA ASN A 231 2.95 17.83 5.69
C ASN A 231 2.15 16.51 5.81
N THR A 232 0.93 16.48 5.29
CA THR A 232 0.09 15.27 5.20
C THR A 232 0.38 14.53 3.90
N GLU A 233 -0.09 13.28 3.81
CA GLU A 233 0.02 12.51 2.57
C GLU A 233 -0.76 13.18 1.43
N GLU A 234 -1.95 13.68 1.70
CA GLU A 234 -2.81 14.36 0.73
C GLU A 234 -2.21 15.68 0.26
N GLY A 235 -1.61 16.47 1.17
CA GLY A 235 -0.90 17.70 0.82
C GLY A 235 0.27 17.46 -0.10
N PHE A 236 1.11 16.46 0.22
CA PHE A 236 2.22 16.08 -0.63
C PHE A 236 1.76 15.55 -1.99
N ASN A 237 0.77 14.65 -2.00
CA ASN A 237 0.21 14.09 -3.24
C ASN A 237 -0.43 15.19 -4.10
N SER A 238 -1.04 16.22 -3.49
CA SER A 238 -1.59 17.37 -4.21
C SER A 238 -0.51 18.16 -4.96
N VAL A 239 0.69 18.28 -4.41
CA VAL A 239 1.83 18.90 -5.12
C VAL A 239 2.22 18.06 -6.34
N LEU A 240 2.29 16.74 -6.19
CA LEU A 240 2.60 15.85 -7.31
C LEU A 240 1.54 15.93 -8.41
N GLU A 241 0.25 15.97 -8.03
CA GLU A 241 -0.84 16.10 -9.00
C GLU A 241 -0.84 17.46 -9.70
N LEU A 242 -0.56 18.56 -8.98
CA LEU A 242 -0.39 19.88 -9.60
C LEU A 242 0.77 19.89 -10.60
N GLY A 243 1.92 19.30 -10.25
CA GLY A 243 3.05 19.16 -11.16
C GLY A 243 2.68 18.37 -12.41
N ASN A 244 1.98 17.24 -12.24
CA ASN A 244 1.45 16.45 -13.35
C ASN A 244 0.50 17.24 -14.25
N ILE A 245 -0.41 18.01 -13.67
CA ILE A 245 -1.36 18.87 -14.41
C ILE A 245 -0.58 19.90 -15.23
N PHE A 246 0.31 20.66 -14.61
CA PHE A 246 1.07 21.70 -15.31
C PHE A 246 1.94 21.12 -16.43
N ARG A 247 2.56 19.96 -16.20
CA ARG A 247 3.31 19.25 -17.22
C ARG A 247 2.44 18.82 -18.41
N LYS A 248 1.25 18.23 -18.17
CA LYS A 248 0.31 17.88 -19.25
C LYS A 248 -0.19 19.10 -20.02
N MET A 249 -0.31 20.25 -19.36
CA MET A 249 -0.67 21.52 -19.99
C MET A 249 0.53 22.20 -20.70
N ASN A 250 1.72 21.59 -20.69
CA ASN A 250 2.97 22.20 -21.16
C ASN A 250 3.30 23.55 -20.48
N ASN A 251 2.83 23.75 -19.25
CA ASN A 251 3.05 24.95 -18.47
C ASN A 251 4.27 24.77 -17.54
N SER A 252 5.46 24.69 -18.15
CA SER A 252 6.73 24.53 -17.42
C SER A 252 7.00 25.68 -16.43
N ALA A 253 6.48 26.89 -16.70
CA ALA A 253 6.62 28.02 -15.81
C ALA A 253 5.86 27.81 -14.48
N ALA A 254 4.59 27.41 -14.55
CA ALA A 254 3.79 27.12 -13.36
C ALA A 254 4.34 25.92 -12.57
N GLU A 255 4.80 24.88 -13.28
CA GLU A 255 5.44 23.72 -12.64
C GLU A 255 6.72 24.11 -11.87
N THR A 256 7.57 24.95 -12.47
CA THR A 256 8.80 25.43 -11.80
C THR A 256 8.46 26.24 -10.54
N VAL A 257 7.49 27.17 -10.65
CA VAL A 257 7.04 28.00 -9.52
C VAL A 257 6.49 27.13 -8.37
N LEU A 258 5.72 26.10 -8.69
CA LEU A 258 5.17 25.16 -7.70
C LEU A 258 6.29 24.51 -6.86
N TYR A 259 7.30 23.94 -7.51
CA TYR A 259 8.36 23.24 -6.78
C TYR A 259 9.28 24.22 -6.03
N ASP A 260 9.56 25.39 -6.61
CA ASP A 260 10.35 26.44 -5.94
C ASP A 260 9.68 26.96 -4.66
N GLU A 261 8.34 27.00 -4.66
CA GLU A 261 7.57 27.40 -3.48
C GLU A 261 7.55 26.31 -2.39
N VAL A 262 7.45 25.05 -2.79
CA VAL A 262 7.21 23.91 -1.88
C VAL A 262 8.50 23.36 -1.27
N ILE A 263 9.57 23.23 -2.05
CA ILE A 263 10.82 22.59 -1.61
C ILE A 263 11.40 23.23 -0.33
N PRO A 264 11.46 24.56 -0.17
CA PRO A 264 11.95 25.19 1.05
C PRO A 264 11.10 24.87 2.28
N LYS A 265 9.79 24.66 2.12
CA LYS A 265 8.86 24.32 3.21
C LYS A 265 8.98 22.85 3.65
N LEU A 266 9.61 22.02 2.83
CA LEU A 266 9.82 20.59 3.07
C LEU A 266 11.27 20.26 3.47
N SER A 267 12.10 21.26 3.83
CA SER A 267 13.53 21.06 4.10
C SER A 267 13.82 19.99 5.16
N ASP A 268 12.98 19.92 6.20
CA ASP A 268 13.12 18.94 7.29
C ASP A 268 12.28 17.66 7.06
N SER A 269 11.60 17.58 5.92
CA SER A 269 10.74 16.44 5.58
C SER A 269 11.57 15.26 5.11
N LYS A 270 11.18 14.05 5.54
CA LYS A 270 11.71 12.80 4.98
C LYS A 270 11.40 12.62 3.48
N ARG A 271 10.54 13.47 2.92
CA ARG A 271 10.15 13.47 1.49
C ARG A 271 10.89 14.53 0.67
N ILE A 272 11.91 15.21 1.22
CA ILE A 272 12.64 16.25 0.49
C ILE A 272 13.32 15.70 -0.79
N SER A 273 13.94 14.52 -0.70
CA SER A 273 14.59 13.86 -1.84
C SER A 273 13.57 13.47 -2.92
N GLU A 274 12.36 13.07 -2.51
CA GLU A 274 11.27 12.75 -3.44
C GLU A 274 10.84 13.97 -4.26
N ILE A 275 10.52 15.09 -3.59
CA ILE A 275 10.03 16.27 -4.32
C ILE A 275 11.12 16.92 -5.18
N LYS A 276 12.38 16.94 -4.71
CA LYS A 276 13.50 17.40 -5.52
C LYS A 276 13.72 16.51 -6.74
N PHE A 277 13.57 15.20 -6.58
CA PHE A 277 13.71 14.26 -7.69
C PHE A 277 12.63 14.47 -8.75
N VAL A 278 11.38 14.67 -8.33
CA VAL A 278 10.28 14.99 -9.25
C VAL A 278 10.56 16.29 -10.03
N LYS A 279 11.09 17.32 -9.37
CA LYS A 279 11.54 18.56 -10.05
C LYS A 279 12.66 18.29 -11.06
N ALA A 280 13.65 17.48 -10.71
CA ALA A 280 14.73 17.10 -11.64
C ALA A 280 14.19 16.38 -12.88
N GLN A 281 13.23 15.47 -12.71
CA GLN A 281 12.58 14.78 -13.83
C GLN A 281 11.79 15.74 -14.74
N SER A 282 11.18 16.80 -14.20
CA SER A 282 10.56 17.86 -15.00
C SER A 282 11.58 18.58 -15.88
N TYR A 283 12.77 18.88 -15.35
CA TYR A 283 13.85 19.47 -16.13
C TYR A 283 14.36 18.53 -17.23
N ILE A 284 14.52 17.24 -16.95
CA ILE A 284 14.87 16.24 -17.97
C ILE A 284 13.82 16.20 -19.08
N ALA A 285 12.53 16.15 -18.71
CA ALA A 285 11.43 16.13 -19.68
C ALA A 285 11.34 17.41 -20.52
N SER A 286 11.81 18.53 -19.99
CA SER A 286 11.89 19.83 -20.68
C SER A 286 13.23 20.05 -21.40
N GLU A 287 14.09 19.03 -21.48
CA GLU A 287 15.44 19.07 -22.06
C GLU A 287 16.39 20.10 -21.40
N LYS A 288 16.09 20.54 -20.18
CA LYS A 288 16.90 21.44 -19.35
C LYS A 288 17.96 20.66 -18.58
N ILE A 289 18.88 20.04 -19.32
CA ILE A 289 19.89 19.13 -18.77
C ILE A 289 20.81 19.77 -17.72
N PRO A 290 21.27 21.05 -17.86
CA PRO A 290 22.06 21.69 -16.81
C PRO A 290 21.33 21.82 -15.48
N GLU A 291 20.05 22.22 -15.51
CA GLU A 291 19.22 22.38 -14.32
C GLU A 291 18.85 21.03 -13.70
N ALA A 292 18.59 20.01 -14.53
CA ALA A 292 18.41 18.65 -14.06
C ALA A 292 19.65 18.12 -13.33
N TYR A 293 20.84 18.37 -13.89
CA TYR A 293 22.10 17.95 -13.30
C TYR A 293 22.31 18.54 -11.90
N GLU A 294 22.15 19.86 -11.73
CA GLU A 294 22.29 20.50 -10.42
C GLU A 294 21.23 20.00 -9.43
N ALA A 295 19.98 19.82 -9.87
CA ALA A 295 18.92 19.30 -9.02
C ALA A 295 19.21 17.86 -8.55
N LEU A 296 19.70 16.98 -9.43
CA LEU A 296 20.09 15.61 -9.08
C LEU A 296 21.27 15.61 -8.10
N LYS A 297 22.28 16.43 -8.37
CA LYS A 297 23.45 16.57 -7.49
C LYS A 297 23.07 17.02 -6.08
N GLU A 298 22.17 18.00 -5.96
CA GLU A 298 21.65 18.42 -4.66
C GLU A 298 21.01 17.27 -3.88
N ILE A 299 20.32 16.34 -4.56
CA ILE A 299 19.69 15.18 -3.92
C ILE A 299 20.76 14.20 -3.45
N VAL A 300 21.75 13.90 -4.31
CA VAL A 300 22.87 13.00 -3.99
C VAL A 300 23.65 13.52 -2.78
N ASP A 301 23.90 14.84 -2.72
CA ASP A 301 24.63 15.50 -1.64
C ASP A 301 23.91 15.41 -0.28
N LEU A 302 22.59 15.16 -0.24
CA LEU A 302 21.87 14.92 1.02
C LEU A 302 22.29 13.62 1.71
N ARG A 303 22.73 12.61 0.94
CA ARG A 303 23.17 11.30 1.43
C ARG A 303 22.20 10.66 2.44
N ASP A 304 20.90 10.82 2.21
CA ASP A 304 19.87 10.34 3.13
C ASP A 304 19.56 8.83 2.98
N GLY A 305 20.15 8.17 1.97
CA GLY A 305 19.95 6.75 1.68
C GLY A 305 18.52 6.39 1.26
N SER A 306 17.68 7.39 0.97
CA SER A 306 16.29 7.20 0.54
C SER A 306 16.24 6.52 -0.83
N LEU A 307 15.05 6.01 -1.19
CA LEU A 307 14.81 5.50 -2.55
C LEU A 307 15.14 6.56 -3.61
N PHE A 308 14.77 7.81 -3.37
CA PHE A 308 14.93 8.91 -4.32
C PHE A 308 16.36 9.43 -4.40
N ASN A 309 17.13 9.34 -3.30
CA ASN A 309 18.56 9.59 -3.33
C ASN A 309 19.28 8.58 -4.24
N HIS A 310 19.03 7.28 -4.10
CA HIS A 310 19.62 6.28 -5.00
C HIS A 310 19.11 6.40 -6.46
N LYS A 311 17.84 6.78 -6.67
CA LYS A 311 17.36 7.09 -8.03
C LYS A 311 18.10 8.29 -8.65
N ALA A 312 18.37 9.32 -7.84
CA ALA A 312 19.14 10.47 -8.29
C ALA A 312 20.60 10.10 -8.61
N GLU A 313 21.22 9.20 -7.85
CA GLU A 313 22.56 8.68 -8.16
C GLU A 313 22.61 7.98 -9.51
N ILE A 314 21.61 7.14 -9.82
CA ILE A 314 21.50 6.52 -11.14
C ILE A 314 21.35 7.57 -12.24
N GLU A 315 20.38 8.49 -12.14
CA GLU A 315 20.15 9.49 -13.19
C GLU A 315 21.36 10.42 -13.38
N LEU A 316 21.99 10.86 -12.29
CA LEU A 316 23.21 11.66 -12.33
C LEU A 316 24.37 10.87 -12.95
N GLY A 317 24.52 9.59 -12.56
CA GLY A 317 25.55 8.71 -13.11
C GLY A 317 25.40 8.50 -14.62
N ILE A 318 24.15 8.42 -15.13
CA ILE A 318 23.88 8.34 -16.56
C ILE A 318 24.30 9.64 -17.27
N LEU A 319 24.02 10.81 -16.68
CA LEU A 319 24.45 12.10 -17.22
C LEU A 319 25.98 12.24 -17.23
N GLU A 320 26.65 11.79 -16.17
CA GLU A 320 28.12 11.78 -16.07
C GLU A 320 28.74 10.84 -17.11
N LEU A 321 28.16 9.65 -17.29
CA LEU A 321 28.60 8.67 -18.28
C LEU A 321 28.48 9.26 -19.70
N ALA A 322 27.36 9.90 -20.02
CA ALA A 322 27.15 10.56 -21.31
C ALA A 322 28.16 11.71 -21.58
N ARG A 323 28.69 12.34 -20.52
CA ARG A 323 29.75 13.37 -20.60
C ARG A 323 31.16 12.79 -20.67
N GLY A 324 31.32 11.46 -20.57
CA GLY A 324 32.63 10.79 -20.53
C GLY A 324 33.32 10.84 -19.16
N ASN A 325 32.61 11.27 -18.10
CA ASN A 325 33.13 11.31 -16.74
C ASN A 325 32.96 9.93 -16.09
N PHE A 326 33.76 8.98 -16.56
CA PHE A 326 33.65 7.57 -16.18
C PHE A 326 33.85 7.31 -14.69
N GLU A 327 34.78 8.03 -14.04
CA GLU A 327 35.06 7.84 -12.60
C GLU A 327 33.89 8.27 -11.72
N ASN A 328 33.32 9.46 -12.00
CA ASN A 328 32.16 9.97 -11.25
C ASN A 328 30.93 9.09 -11.43
N SER A 329 30.63 8.70 -12.68
CA SER A 329 29.50 7.81 -12.96
C SER A 329 29.66 6.44 -12.29
N LEU A 330 30.87 5.85 -12.33
CA LEU A 330 31.16 4.59 -11.66
C LEU A 330 30.93 4.68 -10.14
N SER A 331 31.45 5.74 -9.51
CA SER A 331 31.28 5.98 -8.07
C SER A 331 29.80 6.03 -7.66
N LEU A 332 28.95 6.69 -8.45
CA LEU A 332 27.51 6.81 -8.18
C LEU A 332 26.80 5.45 -8.31
N PHE A 333 27.10 4.69 -9.37
CA PHE A 333 26.47 3.38 -9.54
C PHE A 333 26.94 2.35 -8.48
N GLU A 334 28.20 2.39 -8.09
CA GLU A 334 28.74 1.49 -7.06
C GLU A 334 28.06 1.69 -5.69
N ASP A 335 27.73 2.94 -5.32
CA ASP A 335 27.03 3.20 -4.07
C ASP A 335 25.63 2.55 -4.07
N VAL A 336 24.85 2.76 -5.14
CA VAL A 336 23.53 2.13 -5.31
C VAL A 336 23.64 0.60 -5.27
N ALA A 337 24.58 0.02 -6.02
CA ALA A 337 24.76 -1.44 -6.10
C ALA A 337 25.16 -2.06 -4.76
N LYS A 338 25.89 -1.32 -3.92
CA LYS A 338 26.32 -1.75 -2.58
C LYS A 338 25.20 -1.67 -1.55
N ASN A 339 24.37 -0.63 -1.62
CA ASN A 339 23.37 -0.32 -0.60
C ASN A 339 21.99 -0.90 -0.89
N ARG A 340 21.75 -1.43 -2.10
CA ARG A 340 20.45 -2.00 -2.51
C ARG A 340 20.52 -3.45 -2.98
N LYS A 341 19.35 -4.10 -3.02
CA LYS A 341 19.16 -5.49 -3.48
C LYS A 341 17.90 -5.66 -4.34
N ASP A 342 17.35 -4.56 -4.82
CA ASP A 342 16.16 -4.50 -5.65
C ASP A 342 16.50 -4.13 -7.09
N ASP A 343 15.49 -3.75 -7.87
CA ASP A 343 15.64 -3.38 -9.29
C ASP A 343 16.72 -2.30 -9.52
N LEU A 344 16.87 -1.34 -8.59
CA LEU A 344 17.89 -0.29 -8.71
C LEU A 344 19.32 -0.85 -8.60
N ALA A 345 19.55 -1.91 -7.84
CA ALA A 345 20.85 -2.57 -7.79
C ALA A 345 21.17 -3.28 -9.11
N ALA A 346 20.16 -3.89 -9.74
CA ALA A 346 20.29 -4.50 -11.06
C ALA A 346 20.59 -3.44 -12.13
N GLN A 347 19.89 -2.30 -12.07
CA GLN A 347 20.11 -1.14 -12.91
C GLN A 347 21.54 -0.59 -12.76
N ALA A 348 21.98 -0.37 -11.52
CA ALA A 348 23.31 0.13 -11.20
C ALA A 348 24.41 -0.76 -11.81
N LEU A 349 24.34 -2.07 -11.55
CA LEU A 349 25.31 -3.05 -12.08
C LEU A 349 25.33 -3.09 -13.61
N TYR A 350 24.19 -2.95 -14.26
CA TYR A 350 24.15 -2.82 -15.73
C TYR A 350 24.94 -1.58 -16.19
N TYR A 351 24.72 -0.42 -15.55
CA TYR A 351 25.42 0.80 -15.93
C TYR A 351 26.91 0.81 -15.56
N ILE A 352 27.32 0.09 -14.50
CA ILE A 352 28.74 -0.19 -14.22
C ILE A 352 29.35 -0.99 -15.39
N GLY A 353 28.66 -2.04 -15.84
CA GLY A 353 29.10 -2.83 -17.00
C GLY A 353 29.19 -1.99 -18.28
N LEU A 354 28.20 -1.13 -18.54
CA LEU A 354 28.20 -0.21 -19.68
C LEU A 354 29.33 0.83 -19.59
N ASN A 355 29.61 1.33 -18.40
CA ASN A 355 30.72 2.25 -18.15
C ASN A 355 32.07 1.61 -18.52
N TYR A 356 32.34 0.38 -18.06
CA TYR A 356 33.55 -0.35 -18.47
C TYR A 356 33.58 -0.68 -19.96
N PHE A 357 32.43 -1.03 -20.54
CA PHE A 357 32.33 -1.30 -21.97
C PHE A 357 32.71 -0.08 -22.82
N GLN A 358 32.22 1.13 -22.46
CA GLN A 358 32.57 2.37 -23.16
C GLN A 358 34.04 2.76 -23.03
N GLN A 359 34.73 2.28 -21.99
CA GLN A 359 36.17 2.42 -21.82
C GLN A 359 36.99 1.30 -22.50
N GLU A 360 36.35 0.39 -23.24
CA GLU A 360 36.97 -0.81 -23.82
C GLU A 360 37.57 -1.78 -22.78
N ARG A 361 37.15 -1.66 -21.51
CA ARG A 361 37.54 -2.54 -20.39
C ARG A 361 36.63 -3.77 -20.33
N ILE A 362 36.74 -4.59 -21.38
CA ILE A 362 35.82 -5.71 -21.63
C ILE A 362 35.79 -6.76 -20.49
N PRO A 363 36.92 -7.18 -19.88
CA PRO A 363 36.88 -8.16 -18.79
C PRO A 363 36.08 -7.67 -17.57
N GLU A 364 36.22 -6.40 -17.20
CA GLU A 364 35.47 -5.78 -16.11
C GLU A 364 33.99 -5.65 -16.46
N ALA A 365 33.67 -5.23 -17.69
CA ALA A 365 32.29 -5.16 -18.17
C ALA A 365 31.58 -6.52 -18.07
N ILE A 366 32.23 -7.60 -18.53
CA ILE A 366 31.68 -8.96 -18.44
C ILE A 366 31.42 -9.37 -16.98
N THR A 367 32.38 -9.07 -16.10
CA THR A 367 32.29 -9.43 -14.67
C THR A 367 31.03 -8.85 -14.03
N GLU A 368 30.74 -7.58 -14.27
CA GLU A 368 29.61 -6.88 -13.66
C GLU A 368 28.27 -7.30 -14.29
N LEU A 369 28.22 -7.46 -15.61
CA LEU A 369 26.99 -7.87 -16.29
C LEU A 369 26.58 -9.32 -15.95
N ILE A 370 27.55 -10.20 -15.65
CA ILE A 370 27.26 -11.55 -15.13
C ILE A 370 26.56 -11.47 -13.76
N LYS A 371 26.89 -10.49 -12.91
CA LYS A 371 26.22 -10.33 -11.60
C LYS A 371 24.74 -10.00 -11.79
N VAL A 372 24.38 -9.12 -12.74
CA VAL A 372 22.97 -8.86 -13.08
C VAL A 372 22.27 -10.16 -13.49
N ARG A 373 22.89 -10.92 -14.40
CA ARG A 373 22.34 -12.19 -14.89
C ARG A 373 22.12 -13.23 -13.80
N SER A 374 23.03 -13.35 -12.85
CA SER A 374 23.06 -14.42 -11.84
C SER A 374 22.32 -14.06 -10.55
N VAL A 375 22.42 -12.82 -10.10
CA VAL A 375 21.82 -12.35 -8.84
C VAL A 375 20.43 -11.76 -9.07
N TYR A 376 20.22 -11.07 -10.19
CA TYR A 376 19.06 -10.22 -10.43
C TYR A 376 18.17 -10.71 -11.58
N SER A 377 18.14 -12.04 -11.82
CA SER A 377 17.44 -12.67 -12.95
C SER A 377 15.90 -12.48 -12.99
N LEU A 378 15.31 -12.06 -11.87
CA LEU A 378 13.89 -11.73 -11.75
C LEU A 378 13.56 -10.35 -12.35
N TYR A 379 14.52 -9.44 -12.44
CA TYR A 379 14.35 -8.10 -13.00
C TYR A 379 14.57 -8.15 -14.52
N ASP A 380 13.48 -8.39 -15.25
CA ASP A 380 13.48 -8.74 -16.67
C ASP A 380 14.21 -7.73 -17.56
N GLU A 381 13.98 -6.44 -17.34
CA GLU A 381 14.59 -5.37 -18.14
C GLU A 381 16.12 -5.39 -18.04
N TRP A 382 16.66 -5.30 -16.82
CA TRP A 382 18.10 -5.26 -16.58
C TRP A 382 18.77 -6.58 -16.93
N TYR A 383 18.12 -7.70 -16.64
CA TYR A 383 18.57 -9.03 -17.09
C TYR A 383 18.74 -9.06 -18.62
N THR A 384 17.74 -8.56 -19.36
CA THR A 384 17.75 -8.59 -20.82
C THR A 384 18.80 -7.65 -21.41
N LYS A 385 18.87 -6.41 -20.91
CA LYS A 385 19.89 -5.42 -21.30
C LYS A 385 21.30 -5.94 -21.03
N SER A 386 21.53 -6.60 -19.88
CA SER A 386 22.83 -7.21 -19.57
C SER A 386 23.19 -8.36 -20.51
N LEU A 387 22.24 -9.18 -20.97
CA LEU A 387 22.53 -10.21 -21.97
C LEU A 387 22.94 -9.61 -23.32
N LEU A 388 22.24 -8.58 -23.78
CA LEU A 388 22.59 -7.90 -25.03
C LEU A 388 24.01 -7.33 -24.96
N LEU A 389 24.33 -6.62 -23.88
CA LEU A 389 25.66 -6.02 -23.71
C LEU A 389 26.76 -7.06 -23.44
N LEU A 390 26.46 -8.18 -22.76
CA LEU A 390 27.38 -9.32 -22.65
C LEU A 390 27.68 -9.91 -24.03
N GLY A 391 26.67 -10.04 -24.89
CA GLY A 391 26.85 -10.46 -26.27
C GLY A 391 27.84 -9.57 -26.99
N ASP A 392 27.67 -8.24 -26.89
CA ASP A 392 28.58 -7.26 -27.51
C ASP A 392 30.01 -7.39 -26.95
N CYS A 393 30.16 -7.56 -25.63
CA CYS A 393 31.46 -7.83 -24.99
C CYS A 393 32.13 -9.08 -25.57
N TYR A 394 31.38 -10.17 -25.74
CA TYR A 394 31.91 -11.42 -26.29
C TYR A 394 32.28 -11.31 -27.77
N VAL A 395 31.57 -10.48 -28.56
CA VAL A 395 31.97 -10.17 -29.94
C VAL A 395 33.34 -9.51 -29.97
N ILE A 396 33.55 -8.48 -29.14
CA ILE A 396 34.83 -7.76 -29.06
C ILE A 396 35.96 -8.70 -28.61
N ASN A 397 35.68 -9.62 -27.68
CA ASN A 397 36.64 -10.61 -27.19
C ASN A 397 36.84 -11.81 -28.15
N GLY A 398 36.21 -11.83 -29.33
CA GLY A 398 36.33 -12.91 -30.31
C GLY A 398 35.57 -14.20 -29.96
N ALA A 399 34.80 -14.21 -28.85
CA ALA A 399 34.04 -15.35 -28.36
C ALA A 399 32.64 -15.42 -29.01
N LYS A 400 32.59 -15.60 -30.34
CA LYS A 400 31.33 -15.58 -31.10
C LYS A 400 30.27 -16.59 -30.64
N GLY A 401 30.70 -17.76 -30.13
CA GLY A 401 29.78 -18.77 -29.57
C GLY A 401 29.05 -18.24 -28.34
N ASP A 402 29.80 -17.69 -27.38
CA ASP A 402 29.25 -17.10 -26.16
C ASP A 402 28.35 -15.90 -26.49
N ALA A 403 28.74 -15.07 -27.46
CA ALA A 403 27.92 -13.97 -27.95
C ALA A 403 26.56 -14.45 -28.50
N ALA A 404 26.57 -15.47 -29.36
CA ALA A 404 25.36 -16.05 -29.93
C ALA A 404 24.44 -16.62 -28.85
N ASP A 405 25.01 -17.23 -27.81
CA ASP A 405 24.23 -17.79 -26.70
C ASP A 405 23.55 -16.70 -25.88
N MET A 406 24.18 -15.54 -25.67
CA MET A 406 23.53 -14.41 -25.01
C MET A 406 22.34 -13.87 -25.80
N TYR A 407 22.49 -13.67 -27.11
CA TYR A 407 21.39 -13.19 -27.96
C TYR A 407 20.24 -14.21 -28.08
N LYS A 408 20.57 -15.50 -28.18
CA LYS A 408 19.54 -16.57 -28.17
C LYS A 408 18.79 -16.63 -26.84
N ALA A 409 19.46 -16.37 -25.72
CA ALA A 409 18.81 -16.30 -24.42
C ALA A 409 17.77 -15.18 -24.35
N VAL A 410 18.06 -14.01 -24.96
CA VAL A 410 17.09 -12.92 -25.13
C VAL A 410 15.90 -13.38 -25.97
N LEU A 411 16.12 -14.01 -27.13
CA LEU A 411 15.06 -14.49 -28.03
C LEU A 411 14.18 -15.59 -27.41
N LYS A 412 14.72 -16.38 -26.47
CA LYS A 412 13.94 -17.38 -25.73
C LYS A 412 12.94 -16.73 -24.77
N ARG A 413 13.32 -15.59 -24.19
CA ARG A 413 12.54 -14.86 -23.19
C ARG A 413 11.56 -13.87 -23.84
N HIS A 414 11.99 -13.25 -24.93
CA HIS A 414 11.27 -12.22 -25.66
C HIS A 414 10.97 -12.66 -27.09
N ARG A 415 9.69 -12.72 -27.47
CA ARG A 415 9.27 -13.22 -28.80
C ARG A 415 8.98 -12.12 -29.83
N LYS A 416 8.44 -10.98 -29.41
CA LYS A 416 8.02 -9.87 -30.29
C LYS A 416 8.07 -8.53 -29.54
N ASN A 417 9.26 -8.05 -29.25
CA ASN A 417 9.51 -6.71 -28.73
C ASN A 417 10.86 -6.18 -29.22
N GLN A 418 11.18 -4.93 -28.88
CA GLN A 418 12.44 -4.28 -29.26
C GLN A 418 13.69 -5.09 -28.90
N TYR A 419 13.71 -5.78 -27.76
CA TYR A 419 14.86 -6.59 -27.34
C TYR A 419 15.05 -7.83 -28.21
N ALA A 420 13.94 -8.45 -28.65
CA ALA A 420 14.00 -9.58 -29.57
C ALA A 420 14.48 -9.16 -30.96
N GLU A 421 14.04 -7.99 -31.43
CA GLU A 421 14.49 -7.42 -32.71
C GLU A 421 15.99 -7.12 -32.66
N GLU A 422 16.46 -6.41 -31.63
CA GLU A 422 17.87 -6.11 -31.41
C GLU A 422 18.72 -7.38 -31.31
N ALA A 423 18.29 -8.38 -30.52
CA ALA A 423 19.01 -9.65 -30.39
C ALA A 423 19.11 -10.40 -31.71
N LYS A 424 18.04 -10.39 -32.53
CA LYS A 424 18.04 -11.02 -33.84
C LYS A 424 19.01 -10.31 -34.79
N GLU A 425 18.97 -8.99 -34.85
CA GLU A 425 19.91 -8.21 -35.68
C GLU A 425 21.37 -8.45 -35.29
N LYS A 426 21.66 -8.50 -33.98
CA LYS A 426 23.01 -8.78 -33.49
C LYS A 426 23.44 -10.21 -33.82
N LEU A 427 22.54 -11.20 -33.71
CA LEU A 427 22.80 -12.60 -34.08
C LEU A 427 23.06 -12.78 -35.57
N ASP A 428 22.31 -12.07 -36.43
CA ASP A 428 22.48 -12.11 -37.89
C ASP A 428 23.81 -11.47 -38.36
N LYS A 429 24.42 -10.62 -37.52
CA LYS A 429 25.72 -9.95 -37.78
C LYS A 429 26.95 -10.72 -37.30
N LEU A 430 26.79 -11.79 -36.50
CA LEU A 430 27.88 -12.63 -35.98
C LEU A 430 28.52 -13.48 -37.07
#